data_AF-A0A2X3V4V5-F1
#
_entry.id   AF-A0A2X3V4V5-F1
#
_cell.length_a   1.000
_cell.length_b   1.000
_cell.length_c   1.000
_cell.angle_alpha   90.00
_cell.angle_beta   90.00
_cell.angle_gamma   90.00
#
_symmetry.space_group_name_H-M   'P 1'
#
loop_
_entity.id
_entity.type
_entity.pdbx_description
1 polymer ?
#
loop_
_entity_poly.entity_id
_entity_poly.type
_entity_poly.pdbx_seq_one_letter_code
_entity_poly.pdbx_strand_id
1 'polypeptide(L)'
;MKLLKELDFIHNKKVNLTLNITAVLLIFPFLALFTWIAILMYGKGSEVFHFFDLLYLLVLMVIHELIHGFFFKVLGDENTKVKFGFKSGMAYATSPGSRYSRKRMLVIILAPFFLISLALTLIYALHILTAASYIVLASFHAAGCAGDFFLAVAILRQKGDIAVEDTEVGINIYQKENTK
;
A
#
# COMPACT_ATOMS: atom_id res chain seq x y z
N MET A 1 -15.95 -21.63 -5.75
CA MET A 1 -14.74 -21.12 -6.45
C MET A 1 -13.58 -21.98 -6.01
N LYS A 2 -12.69 -22.35 -6.93
CA LYS A 2 -11.50 -23.17 -6.64
C LYS A 2 -10.31 -22.27 -6.34
N LEU A 3 -9.49 -22.66 -5.37
CA LEU A 3 -8.22 -21.98 -5.09
C LEU A 3 -7.28 -22.14 -6.29
N LEU A 4 -6.87 -21.02 -6.88
CA LEU A 4 -6.00 -20.97 -8.06
C LEU A 4 -4.54 -20.77 -7.65
N LYS A 5 -4.29 -19.88 -6.69
CA LYS A 5 -2.94 -19.47 -6.31
C LYS A 5 -2.90 -18.96 -4.87
N GLU A 6 -1.86 -19.35 -4.15
CA GLU A 6 -1.48 -18.79 -2.85
C GLU A 6 -0.19 -17.98 -3.02
N LEU A 7 -0.14 -16.82 -2.40
CA LEU A 7 1.05 -15.97 -2.33
C LEU A 7 1.36 -15.72 -0.86
N ASP A 8 2.40 -16.39 -0.36
CA ASP A 8 2.91 -16.20 1.00
C ASP A 8 4.09 -15.19 0.98
N PHE A 9 3.97 -14.11 1.74
CA PHE A 9 4.97 -13.05 1.85
C PHE A 9 5.87 -13.20 3.09
N ILE A 10 5.43 -13.97 4.08
CA ILE A 10 6.08 -14.06 5.38
C ILE A 10 7.10 -15.18 5.39
N HIS A 11 6.71 -16.37 4.93
CA HIS A 11 7.55 -17.55 4.97
C HIS A 11 8.41 -17.69 3.71
N ASN A 12 7.98 -17.08 2.59
CA ASN A 12 8.74 -17.10 1.35
C ASN A 12 9.85 -16.02 1.34
N LYS A 13 11.04 -16.40 1.81
CA LYS A 13 12.22 -15.51 1.87
C LYS A 13 12.56 -14.84 0.53
N LYS A 14 12.35 -15.52 -0.60
CA LYS A 14 12.64 -14.94 -1.93
C LYS A 14 11.68 -13.79 -2.23
N VAL A 15 10.39 -14.00 -2.02
CA VAL A 15 9.37 -12.95 -2.24
C VAL A 15 9.60 -11.79 -1.29
N ASN A 16 9.85 -12.07 0.00
CA ASN A 16 10.14 -11.03 1.00
C ASN A 16 11.38 -10.20 0.61
N LEU A 17 12.47 -10.85 0.18
CA LEU A 17 13.67 -10.16 -0.29
C LEU A 17 13.39 -9.32 -1.54
N THR A 18 12.63 -9.85 -2.51
CA THR A 18 12.24 -9.09 -3.71
C THR A 18 11.42 -7.86 -3.36
N LEU A 19 10.48 -7.96 -2.41
CA LEU A 19 9.67 -6.82 -1.96
C LEU A 19 10.54 -5.74 -1.31
N ASN A 20 11.46 -6.12 -0.42
CA ASN A 20 12.37 -5.16 0.22
C ASN A 20 13.31 -4.47 -0.79
N ILE A 21 13.89 -5.22 -1.73
CA ILE A 21 14.71 -4.63 -2.79
C ILE A 21 13.87 -3.69 -3.65
N THR A 22 12.66 -4.09 -4.00
CA THR A 22 11.74 -3.28 -4.80
C THR A 22 11.36 -2.00 -4.07
N ALA A 23 11.07 -2.05 -2.77
CA ALA A 23 10.79 -0.88 -1.95
C ALA A 23 11.98 0.11 -1.98
N VAL A 24 13.21 -0.37 -1.77
CA VAL A 24 14.42 0.47 -1.84
C VAL A 24 14.59 1.10 -3.23
N LEU A 25 14.39 0.31 -4.30
CA LEU A 25 14.50 0.81 -5.67
C LEU A 25 13.40 1.83 -6.02
N LEU A 26 12.20 1.70 -5.47
CA LEU A 26 11.09 2.62 -5.70
C LEU A 26 11.29 3.98 -5.02
N ILE A 27 12.20 4.11 -4.05
CA ILE A 27 12.53 5.40 -3.44
C ILE A 27 12.99 6.40 -4.51
N PHE A 28 13.83 6.00 -5.46
CA PHE A 28 14.40 6.91 -6.47
C PHE A 28 13.35 7.54 -7.41
N PRO A 29 12.47 6.77 -8.09
CA PRO A 29 11.44 7.36 -8.94
C PRO A 29 10.43 8.18 -8.14
N PHE A 30 10.09 7.79 -6.91
CA PHE A 30 9.18 8.60 -6.08
C PHE A 30 9.83 9.88 -5.56
N LEU A 31 11.11 9.85 -5.16
CA LEU A 31 11.87 11.07 -4.86
C LEU A 31 11.87 12.03 -6.04
N ALA A 32 12.13 11.53 -7.25
CA ALA A 32 12.09 12.34 -8.46
C ALA A 32 10.69 12.93 -8.69
N LEU A 33 9.64 12.11 -8.58
CA LEU A 33 8.25 12.53 -8.76
C LEU A 33 7.83 13.63 -7.78
N PHE A 34 8.02 13.40 -6.48
CA PHE A 34 7.57 14.35 -5.45
C PHE A 34 8.45 15.60 -5.39
N THR A 35 9.74 15.50 -5.73
CA THR A 35 10.59 16.69 -5.95
C THR A 35 10.09 17.50 -7.13
N TRP A 36 9.74 16.84 -8.23
CA TRP A 36 9.19 17.53 -9.40
C TRP A 36 7.87 18.24 -9.07
N ILE A 37 6.95 17.59 -8.35
CA ILE A 37 5.72 18.22 -7.85
C ILE A 37 6.04 19.42 -6.95
N ALA A 38 6.98 19.28 -6.01
CA ALA A 38 7.37 20.35 -5.10
C ALA A 38 7.90 21.59 -5.86
N ILE A 39 8.75 21.37 -6.86
CA ILE A 39 9.30 22.42 -7.73
C ILE A 39 8.21 23.06 -8.59
N LEU A 40 7.27 22.28 -9.12
CA LEU A 40 6.16 22.82 -9.91
C LEU A 40 5.28 23.77 -9.10
N MET A 41 5.07 23.48 -7.81
CA MET A 41 4.20 24.28 -6.95
C MET A 41 4.86 25.58 -6.49
N TYR A 42 6.11 25.54 -6.03
CA TYR A 42 6.76 26.69 -5.36
C TYR A 42 8.20 26.96 -5.81
N GLY A 43 8.69 26.31 -6.86
CA GLY A 43 10.06 26.46 -7.36
C GLY A 43 11.10 25.74 -6.49
N LYS A 44 12.37 26.12 -6.65
CA LYS A 44 13.46 25.55 -5.84
C LYS A 44 13.46 26.20 -4.45
N GLY A 45 13.02 25.46 -3.44
CA GLY A 45 13.19 25.84 -2.05
C GLY A 45 14.56 25.42 -1.49
N SER A 46 15.07 26.17 -0.52
CA SER A 46 16.21 25.78 0.32
C SER A 46 15.69 25.47 1.71
N GLU A 47 15.45 24.19 2.00
CA GLU A 47 14.86 23.77 3.27
C GLU A 47 15.61 22.56 3.84
N VAL A 48 15.63 22.48 5.16
CA VAL A 48 16.36 21.47 5.92
C VAL A 48 15.42 20.33 6.29
N PHE A 49 15.88 19.10 6.11
CA PHE A 49 15.19 17.92 6.61
C PHE A 49 15.11 17.93 8.15
N HIS A 50 13.94 17.66 8.72
CA HIS A 50 13.77 17.58 10.16
C HIS A 50 13.80 16.12 10.62
N PHE A 51 14.59 15.81 11.65
CA PHE A 51 14.68 14.44 12.18
C PHE A 51 13.32 13.87 12.62
N PHE A 52 12.38 14.74 13.03
CA PHE A 52 11.01 14.36 13.39
C PHE A 52 10.19 13.78 12.21
N ASP A 53 10.61 13.99 10.95
CA ASP A 53 9.96 13.40 9.78
C ASP A 53 9.98 11.86 9.82
N LEU A 54 11.00 11.26 10.46
CA LEU A 54 11.05 9.81 10.69
C LEU A 54 9.92 9.32 11.60
N LEU A 55 9.51 10.12 12.59
CA LEU A 55 8.38 9.79 13.45
C LEU A 55 7.06 9.89 12.68
N TYR A 56 6.91 10.89 11.81
CA TYR A 56 5.73 11.01 10.97
C TYR A 56 5.60 9.85 9.98
N LEU A 57 6.70 9.30 9.44
CA LEU A 57 6.65 8.08 8.63
C LEU A 57 6.03 6.89 9.38
N LEU A 58 6.38 6.70 10.66
CA LEU A 58 5.78 5.63 11.47
C LEU A 58 4.26 5.84 11.64
N VAL A 59 3.85 7.08 11.91
CA VAL A 59 2.43 7.44 12.01
C VAL A 59 1.71 7.22 10.68
N LEU A 60 2.33 7.59 9.55
CA LEU A 60 1.78 7.37 8.22
C LEU A 60 1.60 5.88 7.91
N MET A 61 2.50 5.00 8.36
CA MET A 61 2.32 3.55 8.20
C MET A 61 1.17 3.01 9.05
N VAL A 62 0.95 3.54 10.26
CA VAL A 62 -0.26 3.18 11.03
C VAL A 62 -1.52 3.64 10.29
N ILE A 63 -1.54 4.87 9.79
CA ILE A 63 -2.66 5.39 8.99
C ILE A 63 -2.87 4.56 7.72
N HIS A 64 -1.80 4.14 7.07
CA HIS A 64 -1.83 3.27 5.89
C HIS A 64 -2.60 1.98 6.17
N GLU A 65 -2.24 1.26 7.24
CA GLU A 65 -2.96 0.05 7.62
C GLU A 65 -4.42 0.32 8.02
N LEU A 66 -4.70 1.44 8.70
CA LEU A 66 -6.06 1.83 9.04
C LEU A 66 -6.91 2.08 7.79
N ILE A 67 -6.34 2.66 6.73
CA ILE A 67 -7.03 2.85 5.44
C ILE A 67 -7.35 1.48 4.82
N HIS A 68 -6.41 0.54 4.78
CA HIS A 68 -6.71 -0.82 4.33
C HIS A 68 -7.85 -1.43 5.13
N GLY A 69 -7.77 -1.37 6.46
CA GLY A 69 -8.81 -1.90 7.36
C GLY A 69 -10.18 -1.27 7.12
N PHE A 70 -10.24 0.05 6.91
CA PHE A 70 -11.47 0.75 6.55
C PHE A 70 -12.05 0.22 5.23
N PHE A 71 -11.24 0.10 4.18
CA PHE A 71 -11.72 -0.39 2.89
C PHE A 71 -12.06 -1.88 2.90
N PHE A 72 -11.35 -2.71 3.66
CA PHE A 72 -11.75 -4.10 3.92
C PHE A 72 -13.17 -4.11 4.50
N LYS A 73 -13.43 -3.32 5.55
CA LYS A 73 -14.74 -3.29 6.21
C LYS A 73 -15.86 -2.77 5.29
N VAL A 74 -15.62 -1.71 4.53
CA VAL A 74 -16.65 -1.06 3.70
C VAL A 74 -16.93 -1.85 2.41
N LEU A 75 -15.92 -2.51 1.82
CA LEU A 75 -16.08 -3.27 0.58
C LEU A 75 -16.34 -4.77 0.82
N GLY A 76 -16.27 -5.20 2.07
CA GLY A 76 -16.63 -6.53 2.54
C GLY A 76 -18.13 -6.70 2.72
N ASP A 77 -18.52 -7.88 3.18
CA ASP A 77 -19.88 -8.17 3.63
C ASP A 77 -20.07 -7.84 5.13
N GLU A 78 -21.29 -8.01 5.62
CA GLU A 78 -21.65 -7.78 7.03
C GLU A 78 -20.81 -8.61 8.02
N ASN A 79 -20.32 -9.78 7.58
CA ASN A 79 -19.55 -10.72 8.39
C ASN A 79 -18.04 -10.46 8.32
N THR A 80 -17.60 -9.48 7.53
CA THR A 80 -16.20 -9.17 7.32
C THR A 80 -15.54 -8.72 8.62
N LYS A 81 -14.45 -9.41 8.98
CA LYS A 81 -13.62 -9.14 10.16
C LYS A 81 -12.25 -8.66 9.73
N VAL A 82 -11.88 -7.47 10.20
CA VAL A 82 -10.54 -6.92 10.00
C VAL A 82 -9.69 -7.25 11.22
N LYS A 83 -8.49 -7.75 10.99
CA LYS A 83 -7.48 -7.94 12.03
C LYS A 83 -6.31 -7.01 11.76
N PHE A 84 -5.85 -6.36 12.82
CA PHE A 84 -4.61 -5.60 12.81
C PHE A 84 -3.56 -6.36 13.61
N GLY A 85 -2.31 -6.26 13.19
CA GLY A 85 -1.19 -6.85 13.92
C GLY A 85 0.11 -6.16 13.60
N PHE A 86 1.18 -6.66 14.21
CA PHE A 86 2.54 -6.22 13.97
C PHE A 86 3.43 -7.44 13.83
N LYS A 87 4.17 -7.53 12.72
CA LYS A 87 5.04 -8.67 12.46
C LYS A 87 6.29 -8.21 11.71
N SER A 88 7.45 -8.67 12.17
CA SER A 88 8.76 -8.34 11.57
C SER A 88 9.02 -6.84 11.40
N GLY A 89 8.55 -6.00 12.32
CA GLY A 89 8.75 -4.56 12.26
C GLY A 89 7.72 -3.78 11.43
N MET A 90 6.70 -4.45 10.86
CA MET A 90 5.66 -3.81 10.05
C MET A 90 4.28 -4.03 10.67
N ALA A 91 3.48 -2.98 10.73
CA ALA A 91 2.05 -3.09 11.00
C ALA A 91 1.37 -3.72 9.77
N TYR A 92 0.28 -4.45 9.98
CA TYR A 92 -0.53 -4.98 8.89
C TYR A 92 -2.01 -4.97 9.24
N ALA A 93 -2.86 -4.77 8.23
CA ALA A 93 -4.29 -5.02 8.26
C ALA A 93 -4.64 -6.17 7.31
N THR A 94 -5.44 -7.13 7.77
CA THR A 94 -5.86 -8.29 6.97
C THR A 94 -7.33 -8.63 7.23
N SER A 95 -7.96 -9.36 6.31
CA SER A 95 -9.37 -9.74 6.39
C SER A 95 -9.62 -11.23 6.13
N PRO A 96 -9.09 -12.14 6.97
CA PRO A 96 -9.14 -13.58 6.72
C PRO A 96 -10.58 -14.10 6.64
N GLY A 97 -10.83 -15.01 5.70
CA GLY A 97 -12.15 -15.58 5.43
C GLY A 97 -13.08 -14.68 4.60
N SER A 98 -12.71 -13.42 4.35
CA SER A 98 -13.51 -12.50 3.51
C SER A 98 -12.96 -12.46 2.10
N ARG A 99 -13.85 -12.51 1.10
CA ARG A 99 -13.47 -12.58 -0.32
C ARG A 99 -13.96 -11.37 -1.09
N TYR A 100 -13.05 -10.76 -1.81
CA TYR A 100 -13.28 -9.53 -2.57
C TYR A 100 -13.14 -9.80 -4.06
N SER A 101 -14.00 -9.20 -4.88
CA SER A 101 -13.79 -9.21 -6.33
C SER A 101 -12.47 -8.53 -6.69
N ARG A 102 -11.92 -8.83 -7.88
CA ARG A 102 -10.71 -8.16 -8.41
C ARG A 102 -10.72 -6.65 -8.18
N LYS A 103 -11.82 -5.99 -8.56
CA LYS A 103 -11.94 -4.53 -8.47
C LYS A 103 -11.90 -4.04 -7.02
N ARG A 104 -12.64 -4.70 -6.12
CA ARG A 104 -12.68 -4.33 -4.70
C ARG A 104 -11.31 -4.50 -4.05
N MET A 105 -10.63 -5.61 -4.32
CA MET A 105 -9.29 -5.83 -3.77
C MET A 105 -8.28 -4.80 -4.29
N LEU A 106 -8.32 -4.43 -5.58
CA LEU A 106 -7.46 -3.37 -6.11
C LEU A 106 -7.71 -2.02 -5.45
N VAL A 107 -8.98 -1.67 -5.13
CA VAL A 107 -9.29 -0.46 -4.37
C VAL A 107 -8.71 -0.55 -2.97
N ILE A 108 -8.90 -1.67 -2.27
CA ILE A 108 -8.39 -1.85 -0.89
C ILE A 108 -6.88 -1.66 -0.83
N ILE A 109 -6.13 -2.34 -1.69
CA ILE A 109 -4.66 -2.32 -1.62
C ILE A 109 -4.06 -1.02 -2.16
N LEU A 110 -4.69 -0.35 -3.12
CA LEU A 110 -4.13 0.90 -3.69
C LEU A 110 -4.61 2.16 -2.97
N ALA A 111 -5.67 2.09 -2.17
CA ALA A 111 -6.24 3.25 -1.50
C ALA A 111 -5.23 4.03 -0.63
N PRO A 112 -4.39 3.39 0.21
CA PRO A 112 -3.44 4.14 1.04
C PRO A 112 -2.46 4.98 0.22
N PHE A 113 -1.92 4.43 -0.87
CA PHE A 113 -1.02 5.17 -1.77
C PHE A 113 -1.67 6.46 -2.28
N PHE A 114 -2.87 6.37 -2.86
CA PHE A 114 -3.54 7.53 -3.44
C PHE A 114 -4.00 8.53 -2.38
N LEU A 115 -4.62 8.08 -1.29
CA LEU A 115 -5.18 8.96 -0.27
C LEU A 115 -4.10 9.69 0.51
N ILE A 116 -3.03 9.00 0.93
CA ILE A 116 -1.96 9.61 1.71
C ILE A 116 -1.10 10.53 0.82
N SER A 117 -0.77 10.11 -0.41
CA SER A 117 -0.02 10.97 -1.34
C SER A 117 -0.78 12.26 -1.63
N LEU A 118 -2.09 12.17 -1.88
CA LEU A 118 -2.95 13.33 -2.07
C LEU A 118 -2.99 14.21 -0.83
N ALA A 119 -3.21 13.62 0.36
CA ALA A 119 -3.26 14.37 1.61
C ALA A 119 -1.94 15.12 1.88
N LEU A 120 -0.79 14.48 1.74
CA LEU A 120 0.51 15.12 1.92
C LEU A 120 0.74 16.25 0.91
N THR A 121 0.32 16.05 -0.35
CA THR A 121 0.40 17.08 -1.40
C THR A 121 -0.47 18.28 -1.06
N LEU A 122 -1.69 18.07 -0.56
CA LEU A 122 -2.60 19.15 -0.14
C LEU A 122 -2.08 19.88 1.10
N ILE A 123 -1.55 19.16 2.09
CA ILE A 123 -0.94 19.77 3.29
C ILE A 123 0.28 20.63 2.88
N TYR A 124 1.10 20.14 1.95
CA TYR A 124 2.18 20.93 1.35
C TYR A 124 1.65 22.16 0.59
N ALA A 125 0.57 22.01 -0.19
CA ALA A 125 -0.10 23.11 -0.89
C ALA A 125 -0.65 24.20 0.04
N LEU A 126 -0.91 23.85 1.30
CA LEU A 126 -1.34 24.77 2.34
C LEU A 126 -0.16 25.38 3.13
N HIS A 127 1.08 25.15 2.67
CA HIS A 127 2.32 25.60 3.32
C HIS A 127 2.52 25.07 4.75
N ILE A 128 1.85 23.97 5.11
CA ILE A 128 1.98 23.35 6.44
C ILE A 128 3.23 22.46 6.51
N LEU A 129 3.60 21.82 5.40
CA LEU A 129 4.85 21.06 5.26
C LEU A 129 5.91 21.88 4.54
N THR A 130 7.16 21.74 4.96
CA THR A 130 8.30 22.20 4.14
C THR A 130 8.45 21.30 2.91
N ALA A 131 9.14 21.79 1.88
CA ALA A 131 9.42 20.99 0.69
C ALA A 131 10.22 19.71 1.04
N ALA A 132 11.21 19.81 1.93
CA ALA A 132 12.01 18.68 2.36
C ALA A 132 11.16 17.61 3.06
N SER A 133 10.31 18.01 4.02
CA SER A 133 9.44 17.09 4.75
C SER A 133 8.40 16.46 3.81
N TYR A 134 7.76 17.24 2.93
CA TYR A 134 6.84 16.70 1.93
C TYR A 134 7.50 15.65 1.03
N ILE A 135 8.67 15.97 0.45
CA ILE A 135 9.40 15.07 -0.45
C ILE A 135 9.75 13.77 0.28
N VAL A 136 10.30 13.85 1.50
CA VAL A 136 10.70 12.65 2.24
C VAL A 136 9.47 11.82 2.62
N LEU A 137 8.45 12.42 3.24
CA LEU A 137 7.27 11.72 3.70
C LEU A 137 6.54 11.02 2.55
N ALA A 138 6.28 11.75 1.47
CA ALA A 138 5.54 11.22 0.32
C ALA A 138 6.35 10.14 -0.41
N SER A 139 7.66 10.33 -0.59
CA SER A 139 8.48 9.37 -1.34
C SER A 139 8.69 8.06 -0.59
N PHE A 140 8.98 8.14 0.71
CA PHE A 140 9.20 6.94 1.53
C PHE A 140 7.90 6.19 1.79
N HIS A 141 6.78 6.88 2.01
CA HIS A 141 5.46 6.24 2.07
C HIS A 141 5.11 5.54 0.74
N ALA A 142 5.26 6.23 -0.39
CA ALA A 142 4.99 5.66 -1.70
C ALA A 142 5.86 4.44 -2.01
N ALA A 143 7.15 4.50 -1.66
CA ALA A 143 8.04 3.35 -1.77
C ALA A 143 7.65 2.21 -0.81
N GLY A 144 7.15 2.54 0.39
CA GLY A 144 6.60 1.59 1.35
C GLY A 144 5.38 0.81 0.83
N CYS A 145 4.63 1.37 -0.13
CA CYS A 145 3.51 0.70 -0.81
C CYS A 145 3.96 -0.39 -1.83
N ALA A 146 5.24 -0.77 -1.85
CA ALA A 146 5.77 -1.77 -2.79
C ALA A 146 5.03 -3.12 -2.72
N GLY A 147 4.63 -3.55 -1.51
CA GLY A 147 3.81 -4.75 -1.31
C GLY A 147 2.47 -4.66 -2.03
N ASP A 148 1.79 -3.52 -1.91
CA ASP A 148 0.50 -3.28 -2.55
C ASP A 148 0.60 -3.25 -4.07
N PHE A 149 1.64 -2.63 -4.60
CA PHE A 149 1.89 -2.62 -6.05
C PHE A 149 2.18 -4.02 -6.57
N PHE A 150 2.98 -4.79 -5.83
CA PHE A 150 3.23 -6.19 -6.17
C PHE A 150 1.93 -7.00 -6.20
N LEU A 151 1.08 -6.84 -5.18
CA LEU A 151 -0.23 -7.47 -5.09
C LEU A 151 -1.15 -7.05 -6.25
N ALA A 152 -1.21 -5.75 -6.54
CA ALA A 152 -2.01 -5.22 -7.64
C ALA A 152 -1.61 -5.83 -8.97
N VAL A 153 -0.31 -5.89 -9.26
CA VAL A 153 0.22 -6.54 -10.48
C VAL A 153 -0.11 -8.04 -10.48
N ALA A 154 0.05 -8.73 -9.35
CA ALA A 154 -0.26 -10.16 -9.25
C ALA A 154 -1.74 -10.46 -9.52
N ILE A 155 -2.64 -9.61 -9.02
CA ILE A 155 -4.10 -9.69 -9.19
C ILE A 155 -4.52 -9.34 -10.62
N LEU A 156 -3.94 -8.30 -11.21
CA LEU A 156 -4.22 -7.86 -12.59
C LEU A 156 -3.78 -8.89 -13.64
N ARG A 157 -2.74 -9.67 -13.34
CA ARG A 157 -2.25 -10.74 -14.23
C ARG A 157 -3.16 -11.98 -14.28
N GLN A 158 -4.13 -12.09 -13.37
CA GLN A 158 -5.05 -13.24 -13.36
C GLN A 158 -6.12 -13.08 -14.45
N LYS A 159 -6.44 -14.18 -15.13
CA LYS A 159 -7.51 -14.21 -16.14
C LYS A 159 -8.86 -14.60 -15.53
N GLY A 160 -9.95 -14.29 -16.22
CA GLY A 160 -11.32 -14.66 -15.81
C GLY A 160 -11.85 -13.90 -14.59
N ASP A 161 -12.94 -14.39 -14.02
CA ASP A 161 -13.55 -13.85 -12.81
C ASP A 161 -12.90 -14.48 -11.56
N ILE A 162 -12.34 -13.62 -10.71
CA ILE A 162 -11.58 -14.03 -9.52
C ILE A 162 -12.13 -13.38 -8.26
N ALA A 163 -11.95 -14.09 -7.16
CA ALA A 163 -12.09 -13.54 -5.82
C ALA A 163 -10.74 -13.63 -5.11
N VAL A 164 -10.40 -12.62 -4.32
CA VAL A 164 -9.15 -12.54 -3.57
C VAL A 164 -9.49 -12.46 -2.09
N GLU A 165 -8.80 -13.25 -1.30
CA GLU A 165 -8.83 -13.21 0.16
C GLU A 165 -7.46 -12.75 0.65
N ASP A 166 -7.49 -11.79 1.57
CA ASP A 166 -6.30 -11.36 2.30
C ASP A 166 -6.21 -12.14 3.60
N THR A 167 -5.06 -12.76 3.83
CA THR A 167 -4.79 -13.67 4.96
C THR A 167 -3.63 -13.14 5.79
N GLU A 168 -3.41 -13.73 6.97
CA GLU A 168 -2.34 -13.31 7.89
C GLU A 168 -0.91 -13.49 7.34
N VAL A 169 -0.74 -14.17 6.22
CA VAL A 169 0.57 -14.46 5.62
C VAL A 169 0.70 -13.98 4.18
N GLY A 170 -0.38 -13.50 3.57
CA GLY A 170 -0.44 -13.02 2.19
C GLY A 170 -1.82 -13.19 1.57
N ILE A 171 -1.91 -13.53 0.28
CA ILE A 171 -3.21 -13.60 -0.41
C ILE A 171 -3.53 -14.95 -1.03
N ASN A 172 -4.81 -15.31 -1.00
CA ASN A 172 -5.37 -16.44 -1.72
C ASN A 172 -6.23 -15.93 -2.89
N ILE A 173 -5.97 -16.46 -4.08
CA ILE A 173 -6.72 -16.12 -5.29
C ILE A 173 -7.57 -17.32 -5.68
N TYR A 174 -8.87 -17.09 -5.79
CA TYR A 174 -9.87 -18.07 -6.20
C TYR A 174 -10.41 -17.73 -7.59
N GLN A 175 -10.75 -18.75 -8.37
CA GLN A 175 -11.40 -18.60 -9.66
C GLN A 175 -12.71 -19.37 -9.70
N LYS A 176 -13.71 -18.85 -10.41
CA LYS A 176 -14.93 -19.61 -10.68
C LYS A 176 -14.57 -20.79 -11.59
N GLU A 177 -15.02 -22.00 -11.24
CA GLU A 177 -14.88 -23.13 -12.15
C GLU A 177 -15.75 -22.86 -13.38
N ASN A 178 -15.16 -22.92 -14.57
CA ASN A 178 -15.95 -22.94 -15.78
C ASN A 178 -16.65 -24.30 -15.81
N THR A 179 -17.96 -24.32 -15.54
CA THR A 179 -18.81 -25.45 -15.94
C THR A 179 -18.69 -25.54 -17.46
N LYS A 180 -17.96 -26.55 -17.93
CA LYS A 180 -17.99 -26.95 -19.34
C LYS A 180 -19.30 -27.68 -19.61
#